data_AF-A0A2J6IF71-F1
#
_entry.id   AF-A0A2J6IF71-F1
#
_cell.length_a   1.000
_cell.length_b   1.000
_cell.length_c   1.000
_cell.angle_alpha   90.00
_cell.angle_beta   90.00
_cell.angle_gamma   90.00
#
_symmetry.space_group_name_H-M   'P 1'
#
loop_
_entity.id
_entity.type
_entity.pdbx_description
1 polymer ?
#
loop_
_entity_poly.entity_id
_entity_poly.type
_entity_poly.pdbx_seq_one_letter_code
_entity_poly.pdbx_strand_id
1 'polypeptide(L)'
;MKYLKLYILTFTVCIACPFSFSQNTDSTNINSNDFISNQLENISSSKDQILDYTDLLDEYAYYYKNPISINGNNLNKLVDLLIINENQYQNILDYKSEYGNIRSEQELLI
;
A
#
# COMPACT_ATOMS: atom_id res chain seq x y z
N MET A 1 -20.22 51.72 11.49
CA MET A 1 -20.29 51.09 10.14
C MET A 1 -18.96 50.56 9.59
N LYS A 2 -17.78 51.03 10.02
CA LYS A 2 -16.47 50.48 9.56
C LYS A 2 -16.24 49.01 9.97
N TYR A 3 -16.57 48.64 11.21
CA TYR A 3 -16.36 47.29 11.73
C TYR A 3 -17.34 46.24 11.20
N LEU A 4 -18.51 46.66 10.71
CA LEU A 4 -19.50 45.79 10.07
C LEU A 4 -18.96 45.25 8.73
N LYS A 5 -18.28 46.10 7.96
CA LYS A 5 -17.63 45.72 6.70
C LYS A 5 -16.44 44.77 6.92
N LEU A 6 -15.73 44.92 8.05
CA LEU A 6 -14.60 44.05 8.42
C LEU A 6 -15.07 42.61 8.74
N TYR A 7 -16.21 42.47 9.44
CA TYR A 7 -16.80 41.16 9.75
C TYR A 7 -17.31 40.42 8.51
N ILE A 8 -17.87 41.16 7.55
CA ILE A 8 -18.35 40.61 6.27
C ILE A 8 -17.17 40.14 5.40
N LEU A 9 -16.04 40.86 5.44
CA LEU A 9 -14.82 40.47 4.71
C LEU A 9 -14.23 39.17 5.26
N THR A 10 -14.18 39.01 6.58
CA THR A 10 -13.67 37.78 7.23
C THR A 10 -14.59 36.57 7.05
N PHE A 11 -15.91 36.78 6.97
CA PHE A 11 -16.87 35.68 6.77
C PHE A 11 -16.81 35.09 5.35
N THR A 12 -16.52 35.93 4.34
CA THR A 12 -16.45 35.49 2.94
C THR A 12 -15.21 34.65 2.64
N VAL A 13 -14.09 34.86 3.36
CA VAL A 13 -12.84 34.12 3.15
C VAL A 13 -12.91 32.68 3.67
N CYS A 14 -13.70 32.40 4.72
CA CYS A 14 -13.88 31.04 5.24
C CYS A 14 -14.71 30.12 4.33
N ILE A 15 -15.52 30.66 3.43
CA ILE A 15 -16.41 29.87 2.56
C ILE A 15 -15.69 29.43 1.26
N ALA A 16 -14.52 30.02 0.95
CA ALA A 16 -13.78 29.76 -0.28
C ALA A 16 -12.72 28.64 -0.16
N CYS A 17 -12.66 27.89 0.94
CA CYS A 17 -11.86 26.66 0.99
C CYS A 17 -12.65 25.55 0.31
N PRO A 18 -12.29 25.11 -0.91
CA PRO A 18 -12.84 23.87 -1.43
C PRO A 18 -12.40 22.75 -0.47
N PHE A 19 -13.38 22.11 0.17
CA PHE A 19 -13.17 20.80 0.79
C PHE A 19 -12.75 19.86 -0.33
N SER A 20 -11.44 19.65 -0.48
CA SER A 20 -10.90 18.61 -1.35
C SER A 20 -11.25 17.27 -0.73
N PHE A 21 -12.35 16.67 -1.19
CA PHE A 21 -12.61 15.26 -0.96
C PHE A 21 -11.62 14.46 -1.80
N SER A 22 -10.66 13.83 -1.14
CA SER A 22 -9.83 12.80 -1.78
C SER A 22 -10.73 11.63 -2.19
N GLN A 23 -10.60 11.15 -3.43
CA GLN A 23 -11.32 9.98 -3.90
C GLN A 23 -10.53 8.74 -3.46
N ASN A 24 -11.10 7.94 -2.54
CA ASN A 24 -10.65 6.57 -2.36
C ASN A 24 -11.09 5.77 -3.59
N THR A 25 -10.16 5.46 -4.48
CA THR A 25 -10.35 4.38 -5.45
C THR A 25 -10.74 3.14 -4.67
N ASP A 26 -11.82 2.48 -5.08
CA ASP A 26 -12.30 1.24 -4.47
C ASP A 26 -11.24 0.14 -4.67
N SER A 27 -10.32 0.01 -3.70
CA SER A 27 -9.28 -1.00 -3.68
C SER A 27 -9.81 -2.40 -3.37
N THR A 28 -11.10 -2.53 -3.05
CA THR A 28 -11.72 -3.84 -2.82
C THR A 28 -12.18 -4.53 -4.10
N ASN A 29 -12.25 -3.79 -5.22
CA ASN A 29 -12.53 -4.32 -6.55
C ASN A 29 -11.28 -4.37 -7.44
N ILE A 30 -10.13 -4.65 -6.84
CA ILE A 30 -8.98 -5.10 -7.62
C ILE A 30 -9.33 -6.51 -8.09
N ASN A 31 -9.68 -6.65 -9.36
CA ASN A 31 -9.76 -7.93 -10.03
C ASN A 31 -8.42 -8.64 -9.76
N SER A 32 -8.43 -9.69 -8.93
CA SER A 32 -7.22 -10.32 -8.39
C SER A 32 -6.27 -10.77 -9.49
N ASN A 33 -6.81 -11.08 -10.67
CA ASN A 33 -6.04 -11.39 -11.87
C ASN A 33 -5.20 -10.21 -12.38
N ASP A 34 -5.71 -8.97 -12.28
CA ASP A 34 -5.00 -7.78 -12.77
C ASP A 34 -3.82 -7.45 -11.85
N PHE A 35 -3.98 -7.57 -10.52
CA PHE A 35 -2.88 -7.39 -9.58
C PHE A 35 -1.77 -8.43 -9.77
N ILE A 36 -2.15 -9.71 -9.85
CA ILE A 36 -1.21 -10.81 -10.05
C ILE A 36 -0.47 -10.64 -11.39
N SER A 37 -1.20 -10.30 -12.46
CA SER A 37 -0.61 -10.08 -13.78
C SER A 37 0.39 -8.92 -13.79
N ASN A 38 0.02 -7.78 -13.17
CA ASN A 38 0.90 -6.61 -13.07
C ASN A 38 2.16 -6.90 -12.23
N GLN A 39 2.04 -7.69 -11.16
CA GLN A 39 3.20 -8.12 -10.38
C GLN A 39 4.13 -9.00 -11.20
N LEU A 40 3.59 -9.98 -11.93
CA LEU A 40 4.38 -10.84 -12.82
C LEU A 40 5.07 -10.04 -13.93
N GLU A 41 4.40 -9.04 -14.50
CA GLU A 41 4.99 -8.14 -15.50
C GLU A 41 6.15 -7.33 -14.92
N ASN A 42 6.03 -6.82 -13.69
CA ASN A 42 7.11 -6.12 -12.99
C ASN A 42 8.31 -7.04 -12.69
N ILE A 43 8.05 -8.29 -12.28
CA ILE A 43 9.12 -9.27 -12.02
C ILE A 43 9.79 -9.68 -13.34
N SER A 44 9.02 -9.91 -14.40
CA SER A 44 9.56 -10.29 -15.71
C SER A 44 10.30 -9.15 -16.39
N SER A 45 9.89 -7.89 -16.18
CA SER A 45 10.59 -6.74 -16.77
C SER A 45 11.90 -6.40 -16.06
N SER A 46 12.04 -6.80 -14.80
CA SER A 46 13.29 -6.65 -14.03
C SER A 46 14.27 -7.80 -14.21
N LYS A 47 13.88 -8.89 -14.90
CA LYS A 47 14.72 -10.08 -15.12
C LYS A 47 14.85 -10.38 -16.61
N ASP A 48 16.08 -10.48 -17.10
CA ASP A 48 16.38 -10.81 -18.50
C ASP A 48 16.01 -12.26 -18.90
N GLN A 49 15.56 -13.09 -17.96
CA GLN A 49 15.14 -14.47 -18.18
C GLN A 49 13.63 -14.64 -18.05
N ILE A 50 13.06 -15.38 -18.99
CA ILE A 50 11.69 -15.91 -18.93
C ILE A 50 11.68 -16.98 -17.83
N LEU A 51 11.21 -16.62 -16.64
CA LEU A 51 10.93 -17.55 -15.56
C LEU A 51 9.51 -18.10 -15.71
N ASP A 52 9.34 -19.38 -15.44
CA ASP A 52 8.02 -20.00 -15.29
C ASP A 52 7.48 -19.66 -13.89
N TYR A 53 6.35 -18.97 -13.85
CA TYR A 53 5.70 -18.51 -12.62
C TYR A 53 4.41 -19.29 -12.33
N THR A 54 4.21 -20.46 -12.96
CA THR A 54 2.98 -21.26 -12.77
C THR A 54 2.79 -21.66 -11.31
N ASP A 55 3.84 -22.12 -10.64
CA ASP A 55 3.78 -22.47 -9.20
C ASP A 55 3.50 -21.22 -8.33
N LEU A 56 4.04 -20.07 -8.73
CA LEU A 56 3.81 -18.80 -8.04
C LEU A 56 2.33 -18.39 -8.13
N LEU A 57 1.68 -18.58 -9.29
CA LEU A 57 0.25 -18.29 -9.47
C LEU A 57 -0.64 -19.05 -8.49
N ASP A 58 -0.36 -20.33 -8.26
CA ASP A 58 -1.11 -21.15 -7.31
C ASP A 58 -0.94 -20.66 -5.87
N GLU A 59 0.29 -20.25 -5.50
CA GLU A 59 0.53 -19.65 -4.19
C GLU A 59 -0.18 -18.30 -4.02
N TYR A 60 -0.16 -17.43 -5.04
CA TYR A 60 -0.91 -16.17 -5.02
C TYR A 60 -2.42 -16.42 -4.85
N ALA A 61 -2.99 -17.41 -5.54
CA ALA A 61 -4.41 -17.76 -5.40
C ALA A 61 -4.74 -18.26 -3.98
N TYR A 62 -3.82 -19.00 -3.36
CA TYR A 62 -3.98 -19.46 -1.97
C TYR A 62 -3.91 -18.30 -0.97
N TYR A 63 -2.87 -17.47 -1.05
CA TYR A 63 -2.63 -16.38 -0.09
C TYR A 63 -3.57 -15.19 -0.30
N TYR A 64 -4.20 -15.07 -1.48
CA TYR A 64 -5.33 -14.14 -1.67
C TYR A 64 -6.50 -14.48 -0.72
N LYS A 65 -6.76 -15.77 -0.48
CA LYS A 65 -7.79 -16.22 0.47
C LYS A 65 -7.27 -16.30 1.92
N ASN A 66 -5.95 -16.39 2.10
CA ASN A 66 -5.29 -16.58 3.38
C ASN A 66 -4.15 -15.57 3.54
N PRO A 67 -4.44 -14.27 3.74
CA PRO A 67 -3.41 -13.23 3.68
C PRO A 67 -2.34 -13.43 4.75
N ILE A 68 -1.09 -13.19 4.35
CA ILE A 68 0.06 -13.22 5.27
C ILE A 68 0.07 -11.92 6.08
N SER A 69 0.10 -12.06 7.41
CA SER A 69 0.25 -10.90 8.29
C SER A 69 1.69 -10.41 8.28
N ILE A 70 1.88 -9.10 8.04
CA ILE A 70 3.19 -8.44 8.12
C ILE A 70 3.82 -8.51 9.52
N ASN A 71 2.97 -8.60 10.55
CA ASN A 71 3.39 -8.77 11.93
C ASN A 71 3.58 -10.24 12.32
N GLY A 72 3.16 -11.17 11.47
CA GLY A 72 3.17 -12.60 11.75
C GLY A 72 4.55 -13.25 11.59
N ASN A 73 4.61 -14.53 11.95
CA ASN A 73 5.83 -15.34 11.90
C ASN A 73 6.21 -15.77 10.48
N ASN A 74 5.28 -15.68 9.53
CA ASN A 74 5.47 -16.09 8.13
C ASN A 74 5.79 -14.90 7.22
N LEU A 75 6.29 -13.79 7.76
CA LEU A 75 6.61 -12.58 6.97
C LEU A 75 7.57 -12.89 5.81
N ASN A 76 8.52 -13.81 6.01
CA ASN A 76 9.46 -14.24 4.99
C ASN A 76 8.77 -14.81 3.74
N LYS A 77 7.54 -15.34 3.86
CA LYS A 77 6.75 -15.78 2.72
C LYS A 77 6.42 -14.66 1.74
N LEU A 78 6.38 -13.40 2.18
CA LEU A 78 6.23 -12.27 1.27
C LEU A 78 7.44 -12.09 0.35
N VAL A 79 8.63 -12.51 0.77
CA VAL A 79 9.85 -12.53 -0.06
C VAL A 79 9.77 -13.68 -1.06
N ASP A 80 9.40 -14.87 -0.61
CA ASP A 80 9.19 -16.05 -1.48
C ASP A 80 8.18 -15.75 -2.60
N LEU A 81 7.10 -15.03 -2.26
CA LEU A 81 6.06 -14.61 -3.20
C LEU A 81 6.47 -13.42 -4.08
N LEU A 82 7.66 -12.86 -3.89
CA LEU A 82 8.15 -11.67 -4.60
C LEU A 82 7.25 -10.43 -4.39
N ILE A 83 6.48 -10.38 -3.30
CA ILE A 83 5.66 -9.21 -2.91
C ILE A 83 6.55 -8.11 -2.34
N ILE A 84 7.58 -8.50 -1.59
CA ILE A 84 8.62 -7.62 -1.09
C ILE A 84 9.99 -8.22 -1.42
N ASN A 85 11.01 -7.38 -1.49
CA ASN A 85 12.40 -7.84 -1.62
C ASN A 85 13.10 -8.00 -0.26
N GLU A 86 14.31 -8.55 -0.27
CA GLU A 86 15.10 -8.80 0.94
C GLU A 86 15.39 -7.52 1.75
N ASN A 87 15.65 -6.39 1.07
CA ASN A 87 15.91 -5.12 1.76
C ASN A 87 14.66 -4.63 2.49
N GLN A 88 13.49 -4.69 1.83
CA GLN A 88 12.21 -4.35 2.45
C GLN A 88 11.89 -5.28 3.63
N TYR A 89 12.20 -6.57 3.51
CA TYR A 89 12.06 -7.53 4.61
C TYR A 89 12.93 -7.14 5.82
N GLN A 90 14.20 -6.81 5.60
CA GLN A 90 15.08 -6.34 6.68
C GLN A 90 14.57 -5.05 7.32
N ASN A 91 14.15 -4.07 6.51
CA ASN A 91 13.59 -2.81 7.03
C ASN A 91 12.38 -3.05 7.95
N ILE A 92 11.50 -3.99 7.58
CA ILE A 92 10.35 -4.36 8.42
C ILE A 92 10.81 -5.00 9.74
N LEU A 93 11.84 -5.86 9.70
CA LEU A 93 12.39 -6.47 10.92
C LEU A 93 13.02 -5.43 11.85
N ASP A 94 13.81 -4.52 11.29
CA ASP A 94 14.47 -3.45 12.03
C ASP A 94 13.43 -2.52 12.68
N TYR A 95 12.42 -2.10 11.91
CA TYR A 95 11.30 -1.33 12.43
C TYR A 95 10.60 -2.06 13.57
N LYS A 96 10.31 -3.37 13.40
CA LYS A 96 9.68 -4.18 14.45
C LYS A 96 10.53 -4.32 15.70
N SER A 97 11.85 -4.38 15.55
CA SER A 97 12.79 -4.43 16.66
C SER A 97 12.81 -3.11 17.45
N GLU A 98 12.67 -1.97 16.76
CA GLU A 98 12.78 -0.64 17.38
C GLU A 98 11.44 -0.12 17.93
N TYR A 99 10.35 -0.32 17.20
CA TYR A 99 9.03 0.28 17.48
C TYR A 99 7.94 -0.74 17.83
N GLY A 100 8.20 -2.04 17.61
CA GLY A 100 7.23 -3.11 17.78
C GLY A 100 6.38 -3.34 16.52
N ASN A 101 5.23 -4.02 16.67
CA ASN A 101 4.38 -4.37 15.55
C ASN A 101 3.88 -3.15 14.77
N ILE A 102 3.84 -3.29 13.44
CA ILE A 102 3.27 -2.31 12.51
C ILE A 102 1.77 -2.17 12.78
N ARG A 103 1.30 -0.96 13.06
CA ARG A 103 -0.10 -0.68 13.41
C ARG A 103 -0.89 -0.06 12.27
N SER A 104 -0.23 0.53 11.28
CA SER A 104 -0.91 1.15 10.16
C SER A 104 -0.08 1.09 8.87
N GLU A 105 -0.76 1.20 7.73
CA GLU A 105 -0.13 1.15 6.40
C GLU A 105 0.88 2.30 6.19
N GLN A 106 0.69 3.44 6.86
CA GLN A 106 1.58 4.60 6.75
C GLN A 106 2.96 4.32 7.32
N GLU A 107 3.07 3.41 8.29
CA GLU A 107 4.37 3.03 8.89
C GLU A 107 5.26 2.27 7.89
N LEU A 108 4.70 1.78 6.77
CA LEU A 108 5.45 1.12 5.70
C LEU A 108 6.09 2.10 4.70
N LEU A 109 5.77 3.39 4.79
CA LEU A 109 6.29 4.44 3.91
C LEU A 109 7.51 5.18 4.50
N ILE A 110 7.91 4.79 5.71
CA ILE A 110 9.03 5.37 6.48
C ILE A 110 10.30 4.59 6.15
#